data_AF-A0A1E7EUQ8-F1
#
_entry.id   AF-A0A1E7EUQ8-F1
#
_cell.length_a   1.000
_cell.length_b   1.000
_cell.length_c   1.000
_cell.angle_alpha   90.00
_cell.angle_beta   90.00
_cell.angle_gamma   90.00
#
_symmetry.space_group_name_H-M   'P 1'
#
loop_
_entity.id
_entity.type
_entity.pdbx_description
1 polymer ?
#
loop_
_entity_poly.entity_id
_entity_poly.type
_entity_poly.pdbx_seq_one_letter_code
_entity_poly.pdbx_strand_id
1 'polypeptide(L)'
;MKDAKEDDVAVPGRKNDKKKNLTKEEEKLRRQTDELEKELINEKPWQMKGESKSTSRPTNSLLEGTPEFEMASKQAPIITVEHTIDLEDAIKKRIIAEDWDDVVPRELPDIGWNKKRGEAPEVSQEKSKLGLGELYEREYLKKAVGYDKDADEKKTEEDKAKDEMKQLFANLCSKLDALSNYHFAPRPIADEAEARPMTVPAIAMEEVLPLHVSDARGIAPEEVYAPKRGRDGILRADDEMDQTDRKRQRNSKKTARRKARKEKEADNKLISRLQPGLGLNNPYEKRKAQEELSLARARGKVTMGERDMTDTKFGSSGTFFKRLQAEAQETVHGHAKELNDDGPEKQSKSKSSAYKL
;
A
#
# COMPACT_ATOMS: atom_id res chain seq x y z
N MET A 1 4.39 123.24 -24.71
CA MET A 1 5.00 123.00 -26.04
C MET A 1 5.00 121.50 -26.23
N LYS A 2 3.99 120.94 -26.91
CA LYS A 2 4.04 120.59 -28.34
C LYS A 2 5.36 119.93 -28.70
N ASP A 3 5.34 118.63 -28.98
CA ASP A 3 5.30 118.15 -30.36
C ASP A 3 4.76 116.71 -30.42
N ALA A 4 4.29 116.36 -31.60
CA ALA A 4 3.31 115.32 -31.90
C ALA A 4 3.91 114.23 -32.78
N LYS A 5 3.27 113.05 -32.72
CA LYS A 5 3.14 111.98 -33.72
C LYS A 5 4.40 111.29 -34.24
N GLU A 6 4.39 109.96 -34.15
CA GLU A 6 4.12 109.12 -35.33
C GLU A 6 3.65 107.72 -34.90
N ASP A 7 2.39 107.42 -35.24
CA ASP A 7 1.78 106.09 -35.15
C ASP A 7 2.18 105.29 -36.40
N ASP A 8 3.08 104.33 -36.24
CA ASP A 8 3.49 103.44 -37.33
C ASP A 8 2.51 102.27 -37.49
N VAL A 9 1.86 102.26 -38.65
CA VAL A 9 0.86 101.30 -39.08
C VAL A 9 1.52 99.94 -39.35
N ALA A 10 1.10 98.92 -38.61
CA ALA A 10 1.54 97.54 -38.78
C ALA A 10 1.03 96.93 -40.10
N VAL A 11 1.96 96.57 -40.99
CA VAL A 11 1.72 95.74 -42.17
C VAL A 11 1.90 94.25 -41.81
N PRO A 12 0.91 93.35 -42.03
CA PRO A 12 1.03 91.94 -41.68
C PRO A 12 1.79 91.17 -42.77
N GLY A 13 3.12 91.14 -42.64
CA GLY A 13 3.99 90.28 -43.44
C GLY A 13 4.07 88.84 -42.90
N ARG A 14 3.35 87.90 -43.54
CA ARG A 14 3.33 86.44 -43.28
C ARG A 14 4.68 85.69 -43.43
N LYS A 15 5.84 86.37 -43.38
CA LYS A 15 7.18 85.77 -43.44
C LYS A 15 8.01 85.94 -42.15
N ASN A 16 7.52 86.70 -41.16
CA ASN A 16 8.22 86.94 -39.89
C ASN A 16 7.84 85.98 -38.75
N ASP A 17 6.76 85.21 -38.88
CA ASP A 17 6.34 84.27 -37.83
C ASP A 17 7.31 83.09 -37.70
N LYS A 18 7.91 82.62 -38.81
CA LYS A 18 8.92 81.54 -38.79
C LYS A 18 10.21 81.97 -38.08
N LYS A 19 10.69 83.19 -38.33
CA LYS A 19 11.89 83.72 -37.65
C LYS A 19 11.64 83.99 -36.17
N LYS A 20 10.45 84.49 -35.80
CA LYS A 20 10.04 84.69 -34.39
C LYS A 20 9.77 83.39 -33.64
N ASN A 21 9.37 82.32 -34.33
CA ASN A 21 9.20 80.99 -33.74
C ASN A 21 10.55 80.32 -33.47
N LEU A 22 11.48 80.38 -34.42
CA LEU A 22 12.87 79.90 -34.24
C LEU A 22 13.57 80.58 -33.06
N THR A 23 13.46 81.90 -32.92
CA THR A 23 14.08 82.62 -31.78
C THR A 23 13.47 82.24 -30.43
N LYS A 24 12.16 81.95 -30.39
CA LYS A 24 11.50 81.45 -29.17
C LYS A 24 11.92 80.02 -28.82
N GLU A 25 12.18 79.19 -29.83
CA GLU A 25 12.72 77.84 -29.64
C GLU A 25 14.17 77.89 -29.14
N GLU A 26 14.99 78.79 -29.70
CA GLU A 26 16.36 79.05 -29.23
C GLU A 26 16.40 79.58 -27.79
N GLU A 27 15.49 80.49 -27.41
CA GLU A 27 15.37 80.96 -26.04
C GLU A 27 14.92 79.86 -25.08
N LYS A 28 13.98 78.99 -25.49
CA LYS A 28 13.58 77.81 -24.70
C LYS A 28 14.74 76.85 -24.52
N LEU A 29 15.51 76.58 -25.58
CA LEU A 29 16.69 75.72 -25.53
C LEU A 29 17.77 76.31 -24.63
N ARG A 30 18.02 77.63 -24.69
CA ARG A 30 18.93 78.31 -23.76
C ARG A 30 18.47 78.18 -22.32
N ARG A 31 17.18 78.41 -22.04
CA ARG A 31 16.62 78.23 -20.68
C ARG A 31 16.75 76.79 -20.18
N GLN A 32 16.47 75.81 -21.03
CA GLN A 32 16.67 74.40 -20.70
C GLN A 32 18.14 74.07 -20.45
N THR A 33 19.06 74.65 -21.23
CA THR A 33 20.50 74.50 -21.03
C THR A 33 20.92 75.07 -19.69
N ASP A 34 20.47 76.28 -19.35
CA ASP A 34 20.78 76.94 -18.07
C ASP A 34 20.19 76.17 -16.87
N GLU A 35 19.00 75.57 -17.01
CA GLU A 35 18.39 74.70 -16.00
C GLU A 35 19.21 73.43 -15.80
N LEU A 36 19.60 72.76 -16.89
CA LEU A 36 20.42 71.55 -16.84
C LEU A 36 21.83 71.81 -16.29
N GLU A 37 22.45 72.94 -16.61
CA GLU A 37 23.75 73.34 -16.07
C GLU A 37 23.67 73.56 -14.54
N LYS A 38 22.60 74.20 -14.05
CA LYS A 38 22.36 74.36 -12.61
C LYS A 38 22.15 73.01 -11.91
N GLU A 39 21.37 72.12 -12.51
CA GLU A 39 21.17 70.76 -11.98
C GLU A 39 22.47 69.96 -11.94
N LEU A 40 23.35 70.13 -12.92
CA LEU A 40 24.65 69.45 -12.97
C LEU A 40 25.61 69.93 -11.87
N ILE A 41 25.57 71.23 -11.55
CA ILE A 41 26.42 71.85 -10.52
C ILE A 41 25.92 71.51 -9.11
N ASN A 42 24.60 71.37 -8.94
CA ASN A 42 23.98 71.04 -7.67
C ASN A 42 24.29 69.61 -7.21
N GLU A 43 24.14 69.35 -5.91
CA GLU A 43 24.31 68.00 -5.38
C GLU A 43 23.25 67.04 -5.93
N LYS A 44 23.71 65.88 -6.40
CA LYS A 44 22.81 64.81 -6.83
C LYS A 44 21.91 64.35 -5.67
N PRO A 45 20.65 63.99 -5.95
CA PRO A 45 19.74 63.46 -4.95
C PRO A 45 20.28 62.13 -4.38
N TRP A 46 19.86 61.78 -3.17
CA TRP A 46 20.39 60.63 -2.43
C TRP A 46 20.21 59.30 -3.16
N GLN A 47 19.18 59.16 -4.00
CA GLN A 47 18.93 57.98 -4.83
C GLN A 47 20.02 57.76 -5.90
N MET A 48 20.68 58.84 -6.34
CA MET A 48 21.75 58.82 -7.35
C MET A 48 23.14 58.75 -6.73
N LYS A 49 23.23 58.73 -5.39
CA LYS A 49 24.47 58.57 -4.62
C LYS A 49 24.55 57.13 -4.11
N GLY A 50 25.68 56.45 -4.36
CA GLY A 50 25.97 55.15 -3.74
C GLY A 50 26.19 55.30 -2.23
N GLU A 51 26.02 54.20 -1.49
CA GLU A 51 26.34 54.12 -0.05
C GLU A 51 25.65 55.19 0.83
N SER A 52 24.38 55.51 0.52
CA SER A 52 23.61 56.45 1.33
C SER A 52 23.27 55.88 2.72
N LYS A 53 23.61 56.63 3.77
CA LYS A 53 23.29 56.28 5.17
C LYS A 53 21.90 56.78 5.55
N SER A 54 21.33 56.26 6.65
CA SER A 54 20.01 56.71 7.10
C SER A 54 19.94 58.20 7.42
N THR A 55 21.05 58.83 7.83
CA THR A 55 21.13 60.26 8.16
C THR A 55 21.23 61.16 6.92
N SER A 56 21.75 60.65 5.79
CA SER A 56 21.95 61.45 4.57
C SER A 56 20.69 61.57 3.71
N ARG A 57 19.62 60.86 4.06
CA ARG A 57 18.33 60.90 3.37
C ARG A 57 17.22 61.41 4.30
N PRO A 58 16.15 62.01 3.77
CA PRO A 58 14.99 62.39 4.57
C PRO A 58 14.34 61.18 5.25
N THR A 59 13.70 61.43 6.41
CA THR A 59 12.94 60.41 7.14
C THR A 59 11.85 59.83 6.26
N ASN A 60 11.64 58.51 6.29
CA ASN A 60 10.62 57.77 5.51
C ASN A 60 10.75 57.82 3.98
N SER A 61 11.81 58.40 3.42
CA SER A 61 12.00 58.48 1.95
C SER A 61 12.13 57.11 1.27
N LEU A 62 12.45 56.04 2.03
CA LEU A 62 12.46 54.67 1.50
C LEU A 62 11.07 54.14 1.14
N LEU A 63 10.01 54.65 1.77
CA LEU A 63 8.63 54.24 1.47
C LEU A 63 8.14 54.84 0.14
N GLU A 64 8.75 55.94 -0.31
CA GLU A 64 8.41 56.62 -1.56
C GLU A 64 9.07 55.95 -2.77
N GLY A 65 10.20 55.26 -2.57
CA GLY A 65 10.92 54.53 -3.61
C GLY A 65 10.71 53.01 -3.52
N THR A 66 10.92 52.33 -4.63
CA THR A 66 10.90 50.86 -4.71
C THR A 66 12.28 50.32 -5.07
N PRO A 67 13.25 50.30 -4.14
CA PRO A 67 14.53 49.66 -4.40
C PRO A 67 14.34 48.15 -4.51
N GLU A 68 14.89 47.56 -5.56
CA GLU A 68 14.94 46.11 -5.72
C GLU A 68 16.09 45.57 -4.87
N PHE A 69 15.80 44.58 -4.03
CA PHE A 69 16.80 43.90 -3.22
C PHE A 69 16.53 42.41 -3.19
N GLU A 70 17.60 41.63 -3.04
CA GLU A 70 17.51 40.19 -2.92
C GLU A 70 17.17 39.79 -1.47
N MET A 71 16.26 38.83 -1.32
CA MET A 71 15.98 38.19 -0.04
C MET A 71 16.75 36.88 0.08
N ALA A 72 17.46 36.68 1.20
CA ALA A 72 18.27 35.49 1.43
C ALA A 72 17.45 34.19 1.61
N SER A 73 16.19 34.29 2.03
CA SER A 73 15.33 33.14 2.34
C SER A 73 14.02 33.19 1.58
N LYS A 74 13.53 32.02 1.17
CA LYS A 74 12.16 31.86 0.66
C LYS A 74 11.17 32.20 1.77
N GLN A 75 10.18 33.02 1.44
CA GLN A 75 9.10 33.33 2.38
C GLN A 75 8.22 32.09 2.59
N ALA A 76 7.69 31.93 3.79
CA ALA A 76 6.74 30.87 4.07
C ALA A 76 5.48 31.08 3.19
N PRO A 77 4.98 30.02 2.52
CA PRO A 77 3.80 30.15 1.68
C PRO A 77 2.58 30.52 2.53
N ILE A 78 1.75 31.41 2.00
CA ILE A 78 0.49 31.78 2.64
C ILE A 78 -0.53 30.68 2.32
N ILE A 79 -1.18 30.13 3.34
CA ILE A 79 -2.19 29.09 3.18
C ILE A 79 -3.48 29.75 2.66
N THR A 80 -3.68 29.67 1.34
CA THR A 80 -4.89 30.14 0.65
C THR A 80 -5.94 29.03 0.57
N VAL A 81 -7.19 29.40 0.28
CA VAL A 81 -8.28 28.43 0.09
C VAL A 81 -7.99 27.46 -1.07
N GLU A 82 -7.40 27.95 -2.14
CA GLU A 82 -6.99 27.12 -3.29
C GLU A 82 -5.97 26.04 -2.86
N HIS A 83 -4.97 26.41 -2.06
CA HIS A 83 -4.00 25.46 -1.53
C HIS A 83 -4.66 24.37 -0.65
N THR A 84 -5.68 24.73 0.12
CA THR A 84 -6.43 23.75 0.91
C THR A 84 -7.27 22.81 0.05
N ILE A 85 -7.87 23.30 -1.04
CA ILE A 85 -8.64 22.47 -1.98
C ILE A 85 -7.73 21.44 -2.66
N ASP A 86 -6.54 21.86 -3.11
CA ASP A 86 -5.55 20.97 -3.72
C ASP A 86 -5.09 19.86 -2.74
N LEU A 87 -4.86 20.22 -1.48
CA LEU A 87 -4.53 19.26 -0.42
C LEU A 87 -5.67 18.28 -0.16
N GLU A 88 -6.91 18.76 -0.08
CA GLU A 88 -8.08 17.90 0.11
C GLU A 88 -8.26 16.93 -1.05
N ASP A 89 -8.06 17.37 -2.28
CA ASP A 89 -8.19 16.52 -3.45
C ASP A 89 -7.07 15.47 -3.51
N ALA A 90 -5.86 15.80 -3.06
CA ALA A 90 -4.80 14.81 -2.86
C ALA A 90 -5.16 13.78 -1.79
N ILE A 91 -5.73 14.22 -0.66
CA ILE A 91 -6.18 13.33 0.42
C ILE A 91 -7.32 12.42 -0.06
N LYS A 92 -8.33 12.97 -0.76
CA LYS A 92 -9.44 12.20 -1.33
C LYS A 92 -8.93 11.13 -2.29
N LYS A 93 -7.97 11.46 -3.17
CA LYS A 93 -7.34 10.50 -4.08
C LYS A 93 -6.63 9.37 -3.32
N ARG A 94 -5.90 9.66 -2.25
CA ARG A 94 -5.24 8.65 -1.41
C ARG A 94 -6.23 7.75 -0.68
N ILE A 95 -7.32 8.31 -0.15
CA ILE A 95 -8.38 7.54 0.50
C ILE A 95 -9.05 6.59 -0.50
N ILE A 96 -9.37 7.08 -1.70
CA ILE A 96 -9.97 6.26 -2.77
C ILE A 96 -9.01 5.14 -3.20
N ALA A 97 -7.70 5.41 -3.26
CA ALA A 97 -6.68 4.41 -3.55
C ALA A 97 -6.39 3.46 -2.36
N GLU A 98 -6.86 3.80 -1.15
CA GLU A 98 -6.47 3.19 0.13
C GLU A 98 -4.93 3.16 0.32
N ASP A 99 -4.27 4.26 -0.04
CA ASP A 99 -2.81 4.43 -0.02
C ASP A 99 -2.35 5.12 1.26
N TRP A 100 -2.02 4.31 2.27
CA TRP A 100 -1.66 4.77 3.62
C TRP A 100 -0.18 4.54 3.89
N ASP A 101 0.51 5.57 4.39
CA ASP A 101 1.91 5.52 4.82
C ASP A 101 2.05 5.15 6.31
N ASP A 102 1.05 4.44 6.87
CA ASP A 102 1.06 4.02 8.27
C ASP A 102 2.11 2.92 8.51
N VAL A 103 2.77 2.97 9.67
CA VAL A 103 3.74 1.95 10.07
C VAL A 103 2.99 0.65 10.36
N VAL A 104 3.11 -0.32 9.46
CA VAL A 104 2.60 -1.68 9.68
C VAL A 104 3.35 -2.29 10.87
N PRO A 105 2.65 -2.87 11.87
CA PRO A 105 3.30 -3.62 12.92
C PRO A 105 4.24 -4.64 12.30
N ARG A 106 5.52 -4.59 12.67
CA ARG A 106 6.46 -5.62 12.24
C ARG A 106 5.97 -6.94 12.82
N GLU A 107 5.64 -7.88 11.95
CA GLU A 107 5.58 -9.28 12.39
C GLU A 107 6.94 -9.57 13.01
N LEU A 108 6.96 -9.86 14.32
CA LEU A 108 8.19 -10.24 15.00
C LEU A 108 8.83 -11.37 14.16
N PRO A 109 10.15 -11.33 13.89
CA PRO A 109 10.80 -12.35 13.08
C PRO A 109 10.44 -13.73 13.62
N ASP A 110 9.62 -14.46 12.86
CA ASP A 110 9.17 -15.84 13.05
C ASP A 110 9.57 -16.48 14.39
N ILE A 111 8.91 -16.07 15.48
CA ILE A 111 8.70 -16.97 16.61
C ILE A 111 7.59 -17.91 16.16
N GLY A 112 7.89 -18.81 15.20
CA GLY A 112 7.19 -20.03 14.78
C GLY A 112 5.64 -20.10 14.71
N TRP A 113 4.90 -19.01 14.92
CA TRP A 113 3.50 -19.05 15.31
C TRP A 113 2.60 -19.23 14.09
N ASN A 114 2.97 -18.62 12.98
CA ASN A 114 2.15 -18.58 11.77
C ASN A 114 2.50 -19.68 10.75
N LYS A 115 3.72 -20.24 10.79
CA LYS A 115 4.13 -21.33 9.88
C LYS A 115 3.63 -22.71 10.29
N LYS A 116 3.23 -22.92 11.54
CA LYS A 116 2.74 -24.23 12.02
C LYS A 116 1.30 -24.54 11.61
N ARG A 117 0.58 -23.60 10.98
CA ARG A 117 -0.81 -23.81 10.52
C ARG A 117 -0.85 -24.22 9.05
N GLY A 118 -0.48 -25.46 8.77
CA GLY A 118 -1.10 -26.19 7.66
C GLY A 118 -0.26 -26.42 6.41
N GLU A 119 1.05 -26.59 6.52
CA GLU A 119 1.72 -27.43 5.52
C GLU A 119 1.35 -28.88 5.85
N ALA A 120 0.37 -29.41 5.10
CA ALA A 120 0.07 -30.83 5.14
C ALA A 120 1.37 -31.58 4.83
N PRO A 121 1.68 -32.69 5.54
CA PRO A 121 2.89 -33.45 5.29
C PRO A 121 2.96 -33.80 3.81
N GLU A 122 4.05 -33.42 3.14
CA GLU A 122 4.25 -33.78 1.75
C GLU A 122 4.32 -35.30 1.64
N VAL A 123 3.30 -35.91 1.02
CA VAL A 123 3.24 -37.35 0.79
C VAL A 123 4.13 -37.66 -0.41
N SER A 124 5.18 -38.44 -0.19
CA SER A 124 6.06 -38.90 -1.27
C SER A 124 5.26 -39.72 -2.29
N GLN A 125 5.36 -39.37 -3.58
CA GLN A 125 4.72 -40.11 -4.67
C GLN A 125 5.56 -41.30 -5.18
N GLU A 126 6.74 -41.50 -4.61
CA GLU A 126 7.61 -42.63 -4.93
C GLU A 126 7.07 -43.93 -4.31
N LYS A 127 7.29 -45.05 -5.00
CA LYS A 127 6.93 -46.38 -4.47
C LYS A 127 7.71 -46.64 -3.19
N SER A 128 7.07 -47.27 -2.20
CA SER A 128 7.74 -47.63 -0.95
C SER A 128 8.89 -48.60 -1.24
N LYS A 129 10.09 -48.28 -0.73
CA LYS A 129 11.26 -49.17 -0.79
C LYS A 129 11.14 -50.36 0.18
N LEU A 130 10.22 -50.25 1.15
CA LEU A 130 9.99 -51.22 2.21
C LEU A 130 8.79 -52.12 1.88
N GLY A 131 8.87 -53.38 2.31
CA GLY A 131 7.79 -54.35 2.21
C GLY A 131 6.72 -54.18 3.28
N LEU A 132 5.53 -54.79 3.08
CA LEU A 132 4.41 -54.69 4.01
C LEU A 132 4.76 -55.20 5.43
N GLY A 133 5.50 -56.31 5.54
CA GLY A 133 5.90 -56.88 6.83
C GLY A 133 6.84 -55.99 7.62
N GLU A 134 7.77 -55.30 6.94
CA GLU A 134 8.71 -54.37 7.58
C GLU A 134 8.01 -53.10 8.08
N LEU A 135 7.00 -52.61 7.36
CA LEU A 135 6.15 -51.51 7.82
C LEU A 135 5.43 -51.85 9.13
N TYR A 136 4.90 -53.07 9.25
CA TYR A 136 4.26 -53.52 10.48
C TYR A 136 5.25 -53.68 11.64
N GLU A 137 6.45 -54.20 11.38
CA GLU A 137 7.50 -54.29 12.40
C GLU A 137 7.87 -52.90 12.92
N ARG A 138 8.08 -51.94 12.01
CA ARG A 138 8.40 -50.55 12.37
C ARG A 138 7.26 -49.87 13.13
N GLU A 139 6.01 -50.05 12.70
CA GLU A 139 4.84 -49.54 13.41
C GLU A 139 4.69 -50.16 14.81
N TYR A 140 4.98 -51.45 14.94
CA TYR A 140 4.97 -52.14 16.23
C TYR A 140 6.06 -51.60 17.16
N LEU A 141 7.29 -51.44 16.68
CA LEU A 141 8.38 -50.85 17.46
C LEU A 141 8.09 -49.40 17.85
N LYS A 142 7.48 -48.62 16.96
CA LYS A 142 6.99 -47.27 17.26
C LYS A 142 5.96 -47.28 18.39
N LYS A 143 4.99 -48.20 18.35
CA LYS A 143 3.93 -48.30 19.36
C LYS A 143 4.42 -48.86 20.70
N ALA A 144 5.32 -49.84 20.66
CA ALA A 144 5.77 -50.58 21.84
C ALA A 144 6.95 -49.90 22.57
N VAL A 145 7.88 -49.33 21.81
CA VAL A 145 9.15 -48.76 22.34
C VAL A 145 9.20 -47.24 22.14
N GLY A 146 8.32 -46.66 21.33
CA GLY A 146 8.36 -45.23 21.00
C GLY A 146 9.50 -44.87 20.04
N TYR A 147 10.18 -45.86 19.45
CA TYR A 147 11.34 -45.65 18.59
C TYR A 147 10.94 -45.64 17.11
N ASP A 148 11.06 -44.46 16.48
CA ASP A 148 10.68 -44.19 15.10
C ASP A 148 11.86 -44.35 14.13
N LYS A 149 12.12 -45.58 13.67
CA LYS A 149 13.14 -45.86 12.64
C LYS A 149 12.92 -45.04 11.35
N ASP A 150 11.66 -44.80 10.98
CA ASP A 150 11.30 -44.02 9.79
C ASP A 150 11.66 -42.53 9.91
N ALA A 151 11.71 -41.98 11.13
CA ALA A 151 12.14 -40.60 11.34
C ALA A 151 13.67 -40.50 11.25
N ASP A 152 14.39 -41.48 11.78
CA ASP A 152 15.86 -41.54 11.75
C ASP A 152 16.43 -41.80 10.35
N GLU A 153 15.73 -42.59 9.52
CA GLU A 153 16.10 -42.80 8.10
C GLU A 153 15.73 -41.61 7.21
N LYS A 154 14.69 -40.85 7.56
CA LYS A 154 14.29 -39.62 6.85
C LYS A 154 15.15 -38.41 7.19
N LYS A 155 15.84 -38.42 8.34
CA LYS A 155 16.86 -37.41 8.65
C LYS A 155 17.99 -37.53 7.63
N THR A 156 18.03 -36.57 6.73
CA THR A 156 19.13 -36.42 5.78
C THR A 156 20.46 -36.30 6.53
N GLU A 157 21.58 -36.60 5.87
CA GLU A 157 22.91 -36.33 6.45
C GLU A 157 23.04 -34.87 6.90
N GLU A 158 22.36 -33.95 6.20
CA GLU A 158 22.25 -32.54 6.58
C GLU A 158 21.51 -32.32 7.90
N ASP A 159 20.44 -33.07 8.18
CA ASP A 159 19.70 -32.93 9.44
C ASP A 159 20.48 -33.48 10.63
N LYS A 160 21.27 -34.54 10.42
CA LYS A 160 22.22 -35.04 11.43
C LYS A 160 23.30 -34.00 11.70
N ALA A 161 23.88 -33.40 10.66
CA ALA A 161 24.83 -32.30 10.81
C ALA A 161 24.21 -31.08 11.52
N LYS A 162 22.96 -30.72 11.22
CA LYS A 162 22.24 -29.65 11.94
C LYS A 162 22.06 -29.98 13.42
N ASP A 163 21.71 -31.23 13.75
CA ASP A 163 21.53 -31.65 15.14
C ASP A 163 22.87 -31.65 15.90
N GLU A 164 23.97 -32.09 15.27
CA GLU A 164 25.33 -31.99 15.82
C GLU A 164 25.74 -30.52 16.03
N MET A 165 25.49 -29.65 15.05
CA MET A 165 25.75 -28.22 15.17
C MET A 165 24.96 -27.57 16.32
N LYS A 166 23.69 -27.94 16.51
CA LYS A 166 22.88 -27.46 17.65
C LYS A 166 23.48 -27.89 18.99
N GLN A 167 23.95 -29.13 19.10
CA GLN A 167 24.60 -29.62 20.32
C GLN A 167 25.91 -28.87 20.61
N LEU A 168 26.76 -28.70 19.60
CA LEU A 168 28.00 -27.93 19.72
C LEU A 168 27.72 -26.47 20.09
N PHE A 169 26.71 -25.86 19.47
CA PHE A 169 26.27 -24.50 19.77
C PHE A 169 25.75 -24.37 21.20
N ALA A 170 24.93 -25.32 21.68
CA ALA A 170 24.45 -25.33 23.06
C ALA A 170 25.60 -25.41 24.07
N ASN A 171 26.60 -26.26 23.81
CA ASN A 171 27.81 -26.39 24.62
C ASN A 171 28.68 -25.14 24.60
N LEU A 172 28.80 -24.48 23.44
CA LEU A 172 29.53 -23.23 23.31
C LEU A 172 28.84 -22.12 24.09
N CYS A 173 27.52 -21.97 23.93
CA CYS A 173 26.73 -20.98 24.67
C CYS A 173 26.84 -21.22 26.18
N SER A 174 26.74 -22.45 26.69
CA SER A 174 26.87 -22.68 28.14
C SER A 174 28.24 -22.26 28.69
N LYS A 175 29.32 -22.45 27.91
CA LYS A 175 30.66 -21.99 28.26
C LYS A 175 30.79 -20.47 28.22
N LEU A 176 30.20 -19.80 27.22
CA LEU A 176 30.21 -18.33 27.13
C LEU A 176 29.33 -17.67 28.21
N ASP A 177 28.19 -18.28 28.51
CA ASP A 177 27.27 -17.83 29.57
C ASP A 177 27.99 -17.93 30.93
N ALA A 178 28.72 -19.03 31.19
CA ALA A 178 29.53 -19.18 32.39
C ALA A 178 30.72 -18.19 32.44
N LEU A 179 31.39 -17.96 31.31
CA LEU A 179 32.49 -16.98 31.20
C LEU A 179 32.04 -15.55 31.45
N SER A 180 30.82 -15.20 31.03
CA SER A 180 30.22 -13.87 31.23
C SER A 180 29.54 -13.70 32.60
N ASN A 181 29.74 -14.65 33.54
CA ASN A 181 29.09 -14.67 34.85
C ASN A 181 27.56 -14.58 34.74
N TYR A 182 26.99 -15.19 33.70
CA TYR A 182 25.57 -15.20 33.38
C TYR A 182 24.93 -13.81 33.15
N HIS A 183 25.73 -12.80 32.77
CA HIS A 183 25.22 -11.49 32.33
C HIS A 183 25.05 -11.43 30.80
N PHE A 184 24.07 -12.15 30.27
CA PHE A 184 23.78 -12.21 28.84
C PHE A 184 22.31 -11.91 28.55
N ALA A 185 22.01 -11.58 27.29
CA ALA A 185 20.63 -11.43 26.84
C ALA A 185 19.97 -12.82 26.79
N PRO A 186 18.80 -13.03 27.43
CA PRO A 186 18.15 -14.34 27.46
C PRO A 186 17.89 -14.83 26.04
N ARG A 187 17.90 -16.15 25.86
CA ARG A 187 17.62 -16.78 24.57
C ARG A 187 16.24 -16.32 24.07
N PRO A 188 16.07 -16.10 22.76
CA PRO A 188 14.76 -15.78 22.21
C PRO A 188 13.78 -16.91 22.55
N ILE A 189 12.54 -16.54 22.88
CA ILE A 189 11.49 -17.50 23.20
C ILE A 189 11.24 -18.35 21.95
N ALA A 190 11.66 -19.60 22.00
CA ALA A 190 11.27 -20.60 21.01
C ALA A 190 10.02 -21.29 21.53
N ASP A 191 9.00 -21.42 20.68
CA ASP A 191 7.80 -22.20 21.01
C ASP A 191 8.12 -23.69 20.99
N GLU A 192 8.67 -24.18 22.09
CA GLU A 192 8.83 -25.60 22.37
C GLU A 192 7.47 -26.18 22.75
N ALA A 193 6.99 -27.16 21.97
CA ALA A 193 5.78 -27.88 22.31
C ALA A 193 6.09 -28.86 23.45
N GLU A 194 5.92 -28.41 24.69
CA GLU A 194 6.01 -29.27 25.86
C GLU A 194 4.78 -30.19 25.89
N ALA A 195 4.93 -31.40 25.37
CA ALA A 195 3.90 -32.43 25.45
C ALA A 195 3.87 -33.03 26.87
N ARG A 196 3.10 -32.43 27.77
CA ARG A 196 2.87 -33.01 29.10
C ARG A 196 2.07 -34.31 28.97
N PRO A 197 2.53 -35.42 29.57
CA PRO A 197 1.83 -36.70 29.46
C PRO A 197 0.49 -36.63 30.21
N MET A 198 -0.60 -36.89 29.49
CA MET A 198 -1.94 -36.51 29.94
C MET A 198 -2.51 -37.30 31.13
N THR A 199 -1.92 -38.44 31.46
CA THR A 199 -2.53 -39.42 32.39
C THR A 199 -1.69 -39.69 33.63
N VAL A 200 -0.55 -39.02 33.76
CA VAL A 200 0.40 -39.28 34.85
C VAL A 200 -0.06 -38.51 36.10
N PRO A 201 -0.20 -39.18 37.26
CA PRO A 201 -0.52 -38.50 38.52
C PRO A 201 0.62 -37.54 38.92
N ALA A 202 0.30 -36.44 39.61
CA ALA A 202 1.33 -35.49 40.07
C ALA A 202 2.43 -36.18 40.90
N ILE A 203 2.05 -37.19 41.68
CA ILE A 203 2.94 -38.06 42.46
C ILE A 203 4.10 -38.64 41.64
N ALA A 204 3.87 -39.01 40.38
CA ALA A 204 4.91 -39.61 39.53
C ALA A 204 5.86 -38.58 38.90
N MET A 205 5.52 -37.28 38.97
CA MET A 205 6.41 -36.18 38.58
C MET A 205 7.18 -35.61 39.77
N GLU A 206 6.72 -35.85 40.99
CA GLU A 206 7.33 -35.34 42.22
C GLU A 206 8.55 -36.18 42.67
N GLU A 207 9.39 -35.56 43.47
CA GLU A 207 10.52 -36.23 44.11
C GLU A 207 10.02 -37.25 45.15
N VAL A 208 10.75 -38.36 45.29
CA VAL A 208 10.41 -39.43 46.25
C VAL A 208 10.73 -38.97 47.67
N LEU A 209 9.83 -38.19 48.27
CA LEU A 209 9.92 -37.72 49.65
C LEU A 209 8.72 -38.25 50.48
N PRO A 210 8.91 -38.70 51.74
CA PRO A 210 7.83 -39.15 52.62
C PRO A 210 6.91 -38.04 53.16
N LEU A 211 6.57 -37.04 52.34
CA LEU A 211 5.70 -35.91 52.71
C LEU A 211 4.27 -36.15 52.18
N HIS A 212 3.29 -35.39 52.69
CA HIS A 212 1.90 -35.48 52.24
C HIS A 212 1.78 -34.96 50.80
N VAL A 213 1.43 -35.83 49.85
CA VAL A 213 1.27 -35.48 48.44
C VAL A 213 -0.19 -35.24 48.09
N SER A 214 -0.46 -34.33 47.16
CA SER A 214 -1.79 -34.11 46.60
C SER A 214 -2.18 -35.20 45.59
N ASP A 215 -3.40 -35.74 45.69
CA ASP A 215 -3.98 -36.71 44.72
C ASP A 215 -4.46 -36.04 43.40
N ALA A 216 -3.99 -34.82 43.12
CA ALA A 216 -4.37 -34.10 41.93
C ALA A 216 -3.67 -34.67 40.69
N ARG A 217 -4.40 -34.76 39.58
CA ARG A 217 -3.81 -35.04 38.26
C ARG A 217 -3.20 -33.75 37.71
N GLY A 218 -2.12 -33.85 36.94
CA GLY A 218 -1.45 -32.70 36.30
C GLY A 218 -2.22 -32.05 35.15
N ILE A 219 -3.54 -32.28 35.06
CA ILE A 219 -4.42 -31.80 34.01
C ILE A 219 -5.56 -30.97 34.61
N ALA A 220 -5.89 -29.86 33.96
CA ALA A 220 -7.11 -29.12 34.25
C ALA A 220 -8.36 -29.85 33.69
N PRO A 221 -9.51 -29.84 34.39
CA PRO A 221 -10.74 -30.44 33.86
C PRO A 221 -11.14 -29.95 32.45
N GLU A 222 -10.81 -28.71 32.10
CA GLU A 222 -11.04 -28.13 30.76
C GLU A 222 -10.19 -28.77 29.65
N GLU A 223 -9.04 -29.37 29.99
CA GLU A 223 -8.17 -30.06 29.02
C GLU A 223 -8.59 -31.52 28.85
N VAL A 224 -9.10 -32.18 29.89
CA VAL A 224 -9.76 -33.51 29.77
C VAL A 224 -11.00 -33.40 28.90
N TYR A 225 -11.81 -32.37 29.18
CA TYR A 225 -13.03 -32.10 28.47
C TYR A 225 -13.17 -30.59 28.31
N ALA A 226 -12.95 -30.11 27.10
CA ALA A 226 -13.18 -28.71 26.74
C ALA A 226 -14.62 -28.55 26.28
N PRO A 227 -15.58 -28.13 27.14
CA PRO A 227 -16.88 -27.72 26.65
C PRO A 227 -16.66 -26.52 25.72
N LYS A 228 -17.37 -26.51 24.58
CA LYS A 228 -17.37 -25.34 23.71
C LYS A 228 -17.81 -24.13 24.54
N ARG A 229 -17.05 -23.04 24.49
CA ARG A 229 -17.37 -21.84 25.27
C ARG A 229 -18.51 -21.04 24.61
N GLY A 230 -19.32 -20.38 25.43
CA GLY A 230 -20.41 -19.53 24.97
C GLY A 230 -21.61 -20.31 24.42
N ARG A 231 -22.26 -19.77 23.38
CA ARG A 231 -23.51 -20.33 22.84
C ARG A 231 -23.36 -21.76 22.30
N ASP A 232 -22.18 -22.12 21.83
CA ASP A 232 -21.88 -23.45 21.29
C ASP A 232 -21.70 -24.52 22.39
N GLY A 233 -21.58 -24.12 23.66
CA GLY A 233 -21.55 -25.01 24.82
C GLY A 233 -22.92 -25.46 25.31
N ILE A 234 -23.96 -24.71 24.94
CA ILE A 234 -25.34 -25.09 25.20
C ILE A 234 -25.75 -26.01 24.04
N LEU A 235 -25.75 -27.31 24.29
CA LEU A 235 -26.27 -28.31 23.36
C LEU A 235 -27.77 -28.06 23.19
N ARG A 236 -28.13 -27.30 22.16
CA ARG A 236 -29.51 -27.02 21.76
C ARG A 236 -29.72 -27.52 20.34
N ALA A 237 -30.74 -28.34 20.13
CA ALA A 237 -31.03 -28.89 18.83
C ALA A 237 -31.67 -27.83 17.90
N ASP A 238 -31.56 -28.02 16.59
CA ASP A 238 -32.13 -27.08 15.60
C ASP A 238 -33.67 -27.00 15.67
N ASP A 239 -34.32 -28.06 16.18
CA ASP A 239 -35.76 -28.17 16.37
C ASP A 239 -36.25 -27.39 17.60
N GLU A 240 -35.39 -27.22 18.60
CA GLU A 240 -35.68 -26.48 19.84
C GLU A 240 -35.41 -24.98 19.69
N MET A 241 -34.85 -24.55 18.55
CA MET A 241 -34.51 -23.15 18.28
C MET A 241 -35.69 -22.38 17.72
N ASP A 242 -35.98 -21.25 18.36
CA ASP A 242 -36.94 -20.28 17.83
C ASP A 242 -36.43 -19.63 16.51
N GLN A 243 -37.35 -19.09 15.72
CA GLN A 243 -37.04 -18.43 14.46
C GLN A 243 -36.09 -17.23 14.67
N THR A 244 -36.24 -16.51 15.79
CA THR A 244 -35.36 -15.39 16.17
C THR A 244 -33.93 -15.86 16.43
N ASP A 245 -33.79 -16.97 17.16
CA ASP A 245 -32.53 -17.62 17.50
C ASP A 245 -31.79 -18.11 16.25
N ARG A 246 -32.51 -18.74 15.31
CA ARG A 246 -31.99 -19.21 14.03
C ARG A 246 -31.50 -18.05 13.15
N LYS A 247 -32.24 -16.93 13.10
CA LYS A 247 -31.81 -15.70 12.40
C LYS A 247 -30.55 -15.12 13.03
N ARG A 248 -30.47 -15.06 14.37
CA ARG A 248 -29.28 -14.59 15.09
C ARG A 248 -28.06 -15.46 14.81
N GLN A 249 -28.19 -16.79 14.83
CA GLN A 249 -27.10 -17.70 14.47
C GLN A 249 -26.63 -17.49 13.03
N ARG A 250 -27.57 -17.39 12.07
CA ARG A 250 -27.23 -17.12 10.66
C ARG A 250 -26.46 -15.80 10.50
N ASN A 251 -26.88 -14.75 11.20
CA ASN A 251 -26.21 -13.46 11.17
C ASN A 251 -24.80 -13.53 11.80
N SER A 252 -24.63 -14.26 12.90
CA SER A 252 -23.31 -14.49 13.51
C SER A 252 -22.37 -15.26 12.57
N LYS A 253 -22.85 -16.34 11.93
CA LYS A 253 -22.07 -17.10 10.93
C LYS A 253 -21.74 -16.23 9.70
N LYS A 254 -22.67 -15.39 9.24
CA LYS A 254 -22.46 -14.47 8.11
C LYS A 254 -21.45 -13.37 8.44
N THR A 255 -21.50 -12.79 9.63
CA THR A 255 -20.56 -11.76 10.09
C THR A 255 -19.16 -12.34 10.27
N ALA A 256 -19.02 -13.51 10.89
CA ALA A 256 -17.73 -14.21 11.00
C ALA A 256 -17.12 -14.52 9.63
N ARG A 257 -17.92 -15.06 8.70
CA ARG A 257 -17.47 -15.30 7.30
C ARG A 257 -17.09 -14.01 6.58
N ARG A 258 -17.85 -12.92 6.76
CA ARG A 258 -17.53 -11.61 6.16
C ARG A 258 -16.22 -11.05 6.73
N LYS A 259 -15.98 -11.20 8.03
CA LYS A 259 -14.73 -10.78 8.67
C LYS A 259 -13.53 -11.55 8.10
N ALA A 260 -13.61 -12.89 8.09
CA ALA A 260 -12.56 -13.74 7.54
C ALA A 260 -12.31 -13.49 6.04
N ARG A 261 -13.35 -13.20 5.25
CA ARG A 261 -13.20 -12.85 3.83
C ARG A 261 -12.53 -11.48 3.65
N LYS A 262 -12.93 -10.48 4.44
CA LYS A 262 -12.34 -9.13 4.40
C LYS A 262 -10.86 -9.16 4.79
N GLU A 263 -10.50 -9.96 5.79
CA GLU A 263 -9.12 -10.17 6.22
C GLU A 263 -8.28 -10.80 5.09
N LYS A 264 -8.75 -11.91 4.50
CA LYS A 264 -8.10 -12.53 3.34
C LYS A 264 -7.97 -11.59 2.14
N GLU A 265 -9.01 -10.79 1.84
CA GLU A 265 -8.98 -9.80 0.76
C GLU A 265 -7.94 -8.70 1.05
N ALA A 266 -7.83 -8.24 2.30
CA ALA A 266 -6.84 -7.26 2.74
C ALA A 266 -5.41 -7.82 2.64
N ASP A 267 -5.19 -9.05 3.12
CA ASP A 267 -3.89 -9.73 3.04
C ASP A 267 -3.46 -9.90 1.58
N ASN A 268 -4.39 -10.36 0.72
CA ASN A 268 -4.12 -10.49 -0.71
C ASN A 268 -3.79 -9.14 -1.37
N LYS A 269 -4.47 -8.05 -0.98
CA LYS A 269 -4.19 -6.69 -1.49
C LYS A 269 -2.84 -6.17 -1.02
N LEU A 270 -2.45 -6.47 0.23
CA LEU A 270 -1.14 -6.12 0.77
C LEU A 270 -0.03 -6.87 0.03
N ILE A 271 -0.19 -8.19 -0.17
CA ILE A 271 0.77 -9.02 -0.90
C ILE A 271 0.94 -8.53 -2.35
N SER A 272 -0.17 -8.23 -3.06
CA SER A 272 -0.08 -7.71 -4.43
C SER A 272 0.62 -6.35 -4.50
N ARG A 273 0.47 -5.50 -3.47
CA ARG A 273 1.12 -4.19 -3.38
C ARG A 273 2.61 -4.30 -3.07
N LEU A 274 3.01 -5.25 -2.21
CA LEU A 274 4.41 -5.48 -1.84
C LEU A 274 5.22 -6.13 -2.98
N GLN A 275 4.56 -6.85 -3.90
CA GLN A 275 5.19 -7.50 -5.05
C GLN A 275 4.55 -7.09 -6.41
N PRO A 276 4.61 -5.80 -6.79
CA PRO A 276 3.90 -5.29 -7.98
C PRO A 276 4.61 -5.60 -9.31
N GLY A 277 5.77 -6.28 -9.29
CA GLY A 277 6.62 -6.50 -10.48
C GLY A 277 6.66 -7.92 -11.03
N LEU A 278 5.99 -8.90 -10.39
CA LEU A 278 6.10 -10.31 -10.78
C LEU A 278 4.91 -10.87 -11.58
N GLY A 279 3.78 -10.15 -11.70
CA GLY A 279 2.60 -10.61 -12.45
C GLY A 279 2.21 -12.07 -12.17
N LEU A 280 1.85 -12.84 -13.21
CA LEU A 280 1.57 -14.28 -13.13
C LEU A 280 2.72 -15.15 -12.59
N ASN A 281 3.95 -14.63 -12.49
CA ASN A 281 5.09 -15.33 -11.89
C ASN A 281 5.10 -15.20 -10.36
N ASN A 282 4.24 -14.36 -9.78
CA ASN A 282 3.99 -14.35 -8.34
C ASN A 282 3.16 -15.62 -7.97
N PRO A 283 3.67 -16.52 -7.10
CA PRO A 283 2.94 -17.71 -6.67
C PRO A 283 1.54 -17.41 -6.14
N TYR A 284 1.33 -16.23 -5.53
CA TYR A 284 0.05 -15.80 -4.98
C TYR A 284 -0.96 -15.44 -6.06
N GLU A 285 -0.56 -14.69 -7.09
CA GLU A 285 -1.46 -14.35 -8.21
C GLU A 285 -1.84 -15.59 -9.02
N LYS A 286 -0.89 -16.50 -9.23
CA LYS A 286 -1.15 -17.79 -9.88
C LYS A 286 -2.16 -18.62 -9.09
N ARG A 287 -2.01 -18.71 -7.76
CA ARG A 287 -2.95 -19.43 -6.89
C ARG A 287 -4.33 -18.77 -6.91
N LYS A 288 -4.41 -17.45 -6.86
CA LYS A 288 -5.66 -16.69 -6.94
C LYS A 288 -6.37 -16.94 -8.28
N ALA A 289 -5.65 -16.85 -9.41
CA ALA A 289 -6.20 -17.13 -10.73
C ALA A 289 -6.69 -18.58 -10.86
N GLN A 290 -5.96 -19.55 -10.29
CA GLN A 290 -6.40 -20.96 -10.23
C GLN A 290 -7.65 -21.14 -9.37
N GLU A 291 -7.72 -20.49 -8.21
CA GLU A 291 -8.89 -20.53 -7.32
C GLU A 291 -10.11 -19.90 -8.00
N GLU A 292 -9.95 -18.74 -8.64
CA GLU A 292 -11.00 -18.09 -9.42
C GLU A 292 -11.48 -18.96 -10.59
N LEU A 293 -10.56 -19.59 -11.32
CA LEU A 293 -10.91 -20.57 -12.36
C LEU A 293 -11.62 -21.79 -11.79
N SER A 294 -11.20 -22.30 -10.63
CA SER A 294 -11.85 -23.43 -9.96
C SER A 294 -13.28 -23.08 -9.51
N LEU A 295 -13.49 -21.87 -8.99
CA LEU A 295 -14.79 -21.35 -8.61
C LEU A 295 -15.67 -21.09 -9.83
N ALA A 296 -15.10 -20.60 -10.93
CA ALA A 296 -15.80 -20.40 -12.20
C ALA A 296 -16.23 -21.73 -12.83
N ARG A 297 -15.38 -22.77 -12.74
CA ARG A 297 -15.71 -24.15 -13.10
C ARG A 297 -16.82 -24.73 -12.21
N ALA A 298 -16.72 -24.58 -10.90
CA ALA A 298 -17.75 -25.03 -9.96
C ALA A 298 -19.10 -24.32 -10.18
N ARG A 299 -19.08 -23.07 -10.67
CA ARG A 299 -20.28 -22.30 -11.06
C ARG A 299 -20.80 -22.61 -12.47
N GLY A 300 -20.14 -23.50 -13.22
CA GLY A 300 -20.56 -23.91 -14.56
C GLY A 300 -20.44 -22.82 -15.64
N LYS A 301 -19.67 -21.75 -15.39
CA LYS A 301 -19.47 -20.65 -16.36
C LYS A 301 -18.35 -20.90 -17.36
N VAL A 302 -17.45 -21.84 -17.05
CA VAL A 302 -16.32 -22.20 -17.90
C VAL A 302 -16.48 -23.66 -18.29
N THR A 303 -16.72 -23.90 -19.57
CA THR A 303 -16.62 -25.23 -20.17
C THR A 303 -15.18 -25.46 -20.62
N MET A 304 -14.63 -26.64 -20.35
CA MET A 304 -13.37 -27.05 -20.96
C MET A 304 -13.64 -27.28 -22.45
N GLY A 305 -13.09 -26.42 -23.31
CA GLY A 305 -13.12 -26.66 -24.74
C GLY A 305 -12.24 -27.86 -25.06
N GLU A 306 -12.83 -28.93 -25.58
CA GLU A 306 -12.10 -30.01 -26.22
C GLU A 306 -11.51 -29.43 -27.52
N ARG A 307 -10.18 -29.47 -27.66
CA ARG A 307 -9.52 -29.02 -28.88
C ARG A 307 -9.64 -30.12 -29.92
N ASP A 308 -10.68 -30.04 -30.74
CA ASP A 308 -10.72 -30.79 -31.99
C ASP A 308 -9.58 -30.29 -32.88
N MET A 309 -8.54 -31.12 -33.07
CA MET A 309 -7.35 -30.84 -33.88
C MET A 309 -7.64 -30.65 -35.38
N THR A 310 -8.91 -30.66 -35.79
CA THR A 310 -9.36 -30.64 -37.19
C THR A 310 -9.78 -29.25 -37.67
N ASP A 311 -9.94 -28.25 -36.79
CA ASP A 311 -10.38 -26.91 -37.18
C ASP A 311 -9.21 -25.91 -37.20
N THR A 312 -8.42 -25.93 -38.29
CA THR A 312 -7.32 -24.98 -38.55
C THR A 312 -7.78 -23.55 -38.84
N LYS A 313 -9.09 -23.27 -38.74
CA LYS A 313 -9.71 -21.96 -38.99
C LYS A 313 -9.17 -20.83 -38.10
N PHE A 314 -8.50 -21.18 -37.00
CA PHE A 314 -7.88 -20.25 -36.06
C PHE A 314 -6.34 -20.33 -35.99
N GLY A 315 -5.71 -21.08 -36.90
CA GLY A 315 -4.26 -21.28 -36.90
C GLY A 315 -3.43 -20.11 -37.42
N SER A 316 -4.06 -19.17 -38.14
CA SER A 316 -3.41 -17.98 -38.68
C SER A 316 -3.77 -16.74 -37.86
N SER A 317 -2.76 -16.00 -37.41
CA SER A 317 -2.94 -14.72 -36.71
C SER A 317 -3.80 -13.75 -37.53
N GLY A 318 -3.68 -13.75 -38.86
CA GLY A 318 -4.45 -12.87 -39.74
C GLY A 318 -5.95 -13.16 -39.76
N THR A 319 -6.37 -14.43 -39.67
CA THR A 319 -7.80 -14.79 -39.63
C THR A 319 -8.39 -14.53 -38.25
N PHE A 320 -7.61 -14.75 -37.20
CA PHE A 320 -7.97 -14.42 -35.83
C PHE A 320 -8.22 -12.92 -35.64
N PHE A 321 -7.29 -12.05 -36.05
CA PHE A 321 -7.43 -10.61 -35.85
C PHE A 321 -8.52 -9.98 -36.72
N LYS A 322 -8.75 -10.48 -37.94
CA LYS A 322 -9.88 -10.03 -38.77
C LYS A 322 -11.23 -10.35 -38.13
N ARG A 323 -11.36 -11.53 -37.52
CA ARG A 323 -12.59 -11.92 -36.81
C ARG A 323 -12.77 -11.13 -35.52
N LEU A 324 -11.68 -10.89 -34.77
CA LEU A 324 -11.70 -10.04 -33.58
C LEU A 324 -12.13 -8.61 -33.91
N GLN A 325 -11.65 -8.06 -35.04
CA GLN A 325 -12.07 -6.75 -35.53
C GLN A 325 -13.54 -6.75 -35.94
N ALA A 326 -14.01 -7.79 -36.64
CA ALA A 326 -15.42 -7.93 -37.01
C ALA A 326 -16.34 -8.05 -35.78
N GLU A 327 -15.96 -8.84 -34.78
CA GLU A 327 -16.72 -8.98 -33.53
C GLU A 327 -16.73 -7.68 -32.70
N ALA A 328 -15.59 -6.98 -32.64
CA ALA A 328 -15.53 -5.65 -32.02
C ALA A 328 -16.44 -4.65 -32.74
N GLN A 329 -16.49 -4.68 -34.07
CA GLN A 329 -17.41 -3.84 -34.85
C GLN A 329 -18.87 -4.25 -34.63
N GLU A 330 -19.20 -5.53 -34.58
CA GLU A 330 -20.56 -6.01 -34.31
C GLU A 330 -21.06 -5.62 -32.91
N THR A 331 -20.21 -5.68 -31.88
CA THR A 331 -20.58 -5.22 -30.54
C THR A 331 -20.82 -3.71 -30.48
N VAL A 332 -19.99 -2.92 -31.17
CA VAL A 332 -20.17 -1.46 -31.29
C VAL A 332 -21.44 -1.13 -32.09
N HIS A 333 -21.70 -1.83 -33.19
CA HIS A 333 -22.91 -1.64 -34.00
C HIS A 333 -24.19 -2.17 -33.32
N GLY A 334 -24.10 -3.23 -32.53
CA GLY A 334 -25.19 -3.74 -31.70
C GLY A 334 -25.59 -2.73 -30.63
N HIS A 335 -24.61 -2.13 -29.95
CA HIS A 335 -24.84 -1.06 -28.98
C HIS A 335 -25.39 0.23 -29.61
N ALA A 336 -25.02 0.54 -30.86
CA ALA A 336 -25.56 1.69 -31.60
C ALA A 336 -27.01 1.49 -32.10
N LYS A 337 -27.43 0.24 -32.34
CA LYS A 337 -28.83 -0.09 -32.68
C LYS A 337 -29.76 -0.06 -31.47
N GLU A 338 -29.30 -0.45 -30.29
CA GLU A 338 -30.11 -0.37 -29.05
C GLU A 338 -30.39 1.07 -28.60
N LEU A 339 -29.61 2.06 -29.07
CA LEU A 339 -29.81 3.48 -28.72
C LEU A 339 -30.80 4.23 -29.65
N ASN A 340 -31.33 3.59 -30.70
CA ASN A 340 -32.17 4.26 -31.71
C ASN A 340 -33.58 3.64 -31.89
N ASP A 341 -34.00 2.70 -31.05
CA ASP A 341 -35.32 2.05 -31.14
C ASP A 341 -36.11 2.25 -29.82
N ASP A 342 -36.77 3.40 -29.68
CA ASP A 342 -37.75 3.67 -28.61
C ASP A 342 -39.11 3.01 -28.96
N GLY A 343 -39.24 1.72 -28.63
CA GLY A 343 -40.47 0.94 -28.68
C GLY A 343 -40.57 -0.03 -27.49
N PRO A 344 -41.77 -0.41 -27.02
CA PRO A 344 -41.95 -0.90 -25.65
C PRO A 344 -41.27 -2.25 -25.36
N GLU A 345 -40.55 -2.29 -24.23
CA GLU A 345 -39.74 -3.40 -23.74
C GLU A 345 -40.49 -4.76 -23.72
N LYS A 346 -39.96 -5.73 -24.48
CA LYS A 346 -40.14 -7.16 -24.18
C LYS A 346 -38.84 -7.70 -23.60
N GLN A 347 -38.87 -7.99 -22.30
CA GLN A 347 -37.77 -8.65 -21.58
C GLN A 347 -37.46 -10.02 -22.21
N SER A 348 -36.35 -10.12 -22.93
CA SER A 348 -35.69 -11.38 -23.21
C SER A 348 -34.29 -11.36 -22.57
N LYS A 349 -34.02 -12.36 -21.73
CA LYS A 349 -32.78 -12.46 -20.95
C LYS A 349 -31.60 -12.75 -21.89
N SER A 350 -30.75 -11.76 -22.16
CA SER A 350 -29.45 -11.99 -22.78
C SER A 350 -28.47 -12.52 -21.73
N LYS A 351 -27.93 -13.71 -21.98
CA LYS A 351 -26.76 -14.25 -21.28
C LYS A 351 -25.52 -13.84 -22.09
N SER A 352 -24.79 -12.83 -21.64
CA SER A 352 -23.42 -12.60 -22.08
C SER A 352 -22.62 -11.95 -20.95
N SER A 353 -21.90 -12.77 -20.19
CA SER A 353 -20.86 -12.31 -19.28
C SER A 353 -19.52 -12.43 -19.98
N ALA A 354 -19.00 -11.34 -20.52
CA ALA A 354 -17.63 -11.25 -21.02
C ALA A 354 -16.75 -10.61 -19.94
N TYR A 355 -15.98 -11.41 -19.22
CA TYR A 355 -14.77 -10.95 -18.55
C TYR A 355 -13.60 -11.27 -19.49
N LYS A 356 -12.88 -10.24 -19.93
CA LYS A 356 -11.58 -10.37 -20.61
C LYS A 356 -10.52 -10.68 -19.55
N LEU A 357 -9.67 -11.65 -19.87
CA LEU A 357 -8.44 -12.01 -19.16
C LEU A 357 -7.44 -10.85 -19.15
#